data_AF-A0A938QPB7-F1
#
_entry.id   AF-A0A938QPB7-F1
#
_cell.length_a   1.000
_cell.length_b   1.000
_cell.length_c   1.000
_cell.angle_alpha   90.00
_cell.angle_beta   90.00
_cell.angle_gamma   90.00
#
_symmetry.space_group_name_H-M   'P 1'
#
loop_
_entity.id
_entity.type
_entity.pdbx_description
1 polymer ?
#
loop_
_entity_poly.entity_id
_entity_poly.type
_entity_poly.pdbx_seq_one_letter_code
_entity_poly.pdbx_strand_id
1 'polypeptide(L)'
;MEESLRTIMSGTGDIQGKIDALLELLHRGSQEQGTFDFQKTSQTIINGRVLLALKQCIRQVRGAKWSTWADEHIPDLSERTRQIWMTLGKCGDAREFAHLGEDRLLRIIRRQRSTNSRLSIGAFLEDHSIEQPGGEASVDLKVLVDRALRRPRGAGRRRGVQASPPPPPFNELLASLQNQARELISQGPDGLAQVDREALTALETTLAELRANIST
;
A
#
# COMPACT_ATOMS: atom_id res chain seq x y z
N MET A 1 -5.38 -13.36 -1.96
CA MET A 1 -5.81 -12.54 -0.81
C MET A 1 -5.96 -11.06 -1.16
N GLU A 2 -4.96 -10.39 -1.74
CA GLU A 2 -5.11 -8.97 -2.14
C GLU A 2 -6.16 -8.73 -3.23
N GLU A 3 -6.23 -9.62 -4.21
CA GLU A 3 -7.27 -9.59 -5.24
C GLU A 3 -8.66 -9.78 -4.61
N SER A 4 -8.81 -10.74 -3.70
CA SER A 4 -10.03 -10.95 -2.92
C SER A 4 -10.44 -9.69 -2.14
N LEU A 5 -9.49 -9.01 -1.48
CA LEU A 5 -9.74 -7.75 -0.79
C LEU A 5 -10.21 -6.66 -1.76
N ARG A 6 -9.59 -6.55 -2.94
CA ARG A 6 -10.00 -5.58 -3.97
C ARG A 6 -11.42 -5.86 -4.45
N THR A 7 -11.74 -7.12 -4.76
CA THR A 7 -13.07 -7.55 -5.22
C THR A 7 -14.16 -7.29 -4.19
N ILE A 8 -13.91 -7.58 -2.91
CA ILE A 8 -14.87 -7.31 -1.83
C ILE A 8 -15.13 -5.81 -1.70
N MET A 9 -14.08 -5.00 -1.80
CA MET A 9 -14.20 -3.55 -1.65
C MET A 9 -14.90 -2.90 -2.85
N SER A 10 -14.69 -3.39 -4.07
CA SER A 10 -15.30 -2.86 -5.30
C SER A 10 -16.72 -3.36 -5.57
N GLY A 11 -17.14 -4.49 -4.99
CA GLY A 11 -18.49 -5.02 -5.16
C GLY A 11 -19.59 -4.08 -4.64
N THR A 12 -20.76 -4.10 -5.28
CA THR A 12 -21.98 -3.35 -4.89
C THR A 12 -22.76 -3.99 -3.74
N GLY A 13 -22.18 -4.96 -3.03
CA GLY A 13 -22.81 -5.62 -1.89
C GLY A 13 -23.11 -4.67 -0.73
N ASP A 14 -24.10 -5.03 0.08
CA ASP A 14 -24.40 -4.30 1.31
C ASP A 14 -23.19 -4.33 2.28
N ILE A 15 -23.17 -3.39 3.23
CA ILE A 15 -22.05 -3.21 4.15
C ILE A 15 -21.81 -4.47 5.00
N GLN A 16 -22.88 -5.22 5.33
CA GLN A 16 -22.78 -6.40 6.17
C GLN A 16 -22.08 -7.55 5.43
N GLY A 17 -22.44 -7.83 4.18
CA GLY A 17 -21.76 -8.84 3.37
C GLY A 17 -20.28 -8.53 3.16
N LYS A 18 -19.90 -7.24 3.07
CA LYS A 18 -18.48 -6.83 3.05
C LYS A 18 -17.77 -7.13 4.38
N ILE A 19 -18.42 -6.84 5.52
CA ILE A 19 -17.87 -7.12 6.84
C ILE A 19 -17.65 -8.63 7.01
N ASP A 20 -18.64 -9.45 6.67
CA ASP A 20 -18.59 -10.90 6.82
C ASP A 20 -17.46 -11.50 5.95
N ALA A 21 -17.35 -11.08 4.70
CA ALA A 21 -16.28 -11.52 3.80
C ALA A 21 -14.89 -11.10 4.29
N LEU A 22 -14.75 -9.90 4.86
CA LEU A 22 -13.48 -9.43 5.42
C LEU A 22 -13.11 -10.18 6.71
N LEU A 23 -14.08 -10.52 7.56
CA LEU A 23 -13.86 -11.35 8.75
C LEU A 23 -13.38 -12.75 8.35
N GLU A 24 -14.00 -13.35 7.34
CA GLU A 24 -13.57 -14.66 6.83
C GLU A 24 -12.11 -14.61 6.34
N LEU A 25 -11.74 -13.58 5.57
CA LEU A 25 -10.36 -13.37 5.12
C LEU A 25 -9.39 -13.21 6.28
N LEU A 26 -9.77 -12.45 7.32
CA LEU A 26 -8.94 -12.25 8.51
C LEU A 26 -8.71 -13.56 9.27
N HIS A 27 -9.77 -14.34 9.50
CA HIS A 27 -9.68 -15.62 10.20
C HIS A 27 -8.82 -16.62 9.43
N ARG A 28 -8.99 -16.71 8.11
CA ARG A 28 -8.17 -17.58 7.26
C ARG A 28 -6.68 -17.20 7.33
N GLY A 29 -6.39 -15.91 7.21
CA GLY A 29 -5.02 -15.40 7.30
C GLY A 29 -4.37 -15.57 8.69
N SER A 30 -5.15 -15.76 9.75
CA SER A 30 -4.62 -16.02 11.09
C SER A 30 -4.17 -17.48 11.28
N GLN A 31 -4.71 -18.42 10.50
CA GLN A 31 -4.36 -19.85 10.58
C GLN A 31 -3.08 -20.17 9.77
N GLU A 32 -2.78 -19.39 8.74
CA GLU A 32 -1.67 -19.62 7.81
C GLU A 32 -0.34 -18.95 8.23
N GLN A 33 -0.01 -18.93 9.53
CA GLN A 33 1.26 -18.35 9.95
C GLN A 33 2.44 -19.20 9.46
N GLY A 34 3.07 -18.74 8.37
CA GLY A 34 4.30 -19.32 7.85
C GLY A 34 5.43 -19.34 8.87
N THR A 35 6.32 -20.32 8.74
CA THR A 35 7.46 -20.52 9.65
C THR A 35 8.56 -19.47 9.48
N PHE A 36 8.58 -18.78 8.33
CA PHE A 36 9.61 -17.79 8.01
C PHE A 36 9.18 -16.36 8.39
N ASP A 37 10.10 -15.57 8.95
CA ASP A 37 9.88 -14.18 9.36
C ASP A 37 9.24 -13.32 8.26
N PHE A 38 9.67 -13.52 7.01
CA PHE A 38 9.11 -12.83 5.84
C PHE A 38 7.63 -13.13 5.63
N GLN A 39 7.24 -14.41 5.71
CA GLN A 39 5.85 -14.83 5.52
C GLN A 39 4.98 -14.29 6.66
N LYS A 40 5.45 -14.42 7.91
CA LYS A 40 4.77 -13.89 9.09
C LYS A 40 4.55 -12.38 8.99
N THR A 41 5.59 -11.63 8.60
CA THR A 41 5.52 -10.17 8.44
C THR A 41 4.60 -9.79 7.27
N SER A 42 4.69 -10.51 6.15
CA SER A 42 3.80 -10.31 5.00
C SER A 42 2.33 -10.53 5.37
N GLN A 43 2.04 -11.62 6.08
CA GLN A 43 0.69 -11.92 6.53
C GLN A 43 0.17 -10.86 7.51
N THR A 44 1.03 -10.39 8.42
CA THR A 44 0.73 -9.30 9.35
C THR A 44 0.33 -8.02 8.62
N ILE A 45 1.06 -7.65 7.55
CA ILE A 45 0.74 -6.47 6.73
C ILE A 45 -0.61 -6.64 6.03
N ILE A 46 -0.88 -7.83 5.47
CA ILE A 46 -2.16 -8.11 4.79
C ILE A 46 -3.33 -8.06 5.78
N ASN A 47 -3.21 -8.73 6.93
CA ASN A 47 -4.21 -8.67 8.00
C ASN A 47 -4.44 -7.23 8.46
N GLY A 48 -3.37 -6.42 8.53
CA GLY A 48 -3.46 -4.98 8.80
C GLY A 48 -4.31 -4.21 7.80
N ARG A 49 -4.23 -4.54 6.50
CA ARG A 49 -5.06 -3.94 5.43
C ARG A 49 -6.52 -4.39 5.56
N VAL A 50 -6.76 -5.66 5.88
CA VAL A 50 -8.11 -6.19 6.14
C VAL A 50 -8.74 -5.47 7.34
N LEU A 51 -8.00 -5.30 8.44
CA LEU A 51 -8.48 -4.54 9.61
C LEU A 51 -8.77 -3.07 9.29
N LEU A 52 -7.98 -2.43 8.41
CA LEU A 52 -8.27 -1.07 7.95
C LEU A 52 -9.56 -1.00 7.12
N ALA A 53 -9.78 -1.96 6.23
CA ALA A 53 -11.00 -2.08 5.44
C ALA A 53 -12.23 -2.33 6.34
N LEU A 54 -12.14 -3.28 7.28
CA LEU A 54 -13.17 -3.53 8.29
C LEU A 54 -13.50 -2.25 9.06
N LYS A 55 -12.48 -1.53 9.54
CA LYS A 55 -12.68 -0.26 10.25
C LYS A 55 -13.40 0.78 9.40
N GLN A 56 -13.17 0.81 8.08
CA GLN A 56 -13.90 1.71 7.18
C GLN A 56 -15.36 1.31 7.05
N CYS A 57 -15.66 0.02 6.87
CA CYS A 57 -17.03 -0.50 6.82
C CYS A 57 -17.80 -0.21 8.12
N ILE A 58 -17.21 -0.50 9.28
CA ILE A 58 -17.84 -0.27 10.59
C ILE A 58 -18.13 1.20 10.84
N ARG A 59 -17.32 2.13 10.31
CA ARG A 59 -17.61 3.57 10.41
C ARG A 59 -18.85 4.00 9.65
N GLN A 60 -19.32 3.20 8.69
CA GLN A 60 -20.56 3.45 7.95
C GLN A 60 -21.79 2.92 8.69
N VAL A 61 -21.61 2.02 9.67
CA VAL A 61 -22.69 1.49 10.51
C VAL A 61 -23.03 2.50 11.60
N ARG A 62 -24.29 2.97 11.63
CA ARG A 62 -24.73 4.00 12.58
C ARG A 62 -24.60 3.51 14.03
N GLY A 63 -23.90 4.29 14.85
CA GLY A 63 -23.74 4.02 16.29
C GLY A 63 -22.62 3.04 16.64
N ALA A 64 -22.02 2.37 15.65
CA ALA A 64 -20.93 1.44 15.89
C ALA A 64 -19.61 2.19 16.17
N LYS A 65 -18.87 1.74 17.19
CA LYS A 65 -17.50 2.20 17.48
C LYS A 65 -16.53 1.07 17.18
N TRP A 66 -15.46 1.38 16.44
CA TRP A 66 -14.45 0.39 16.05
C TRP A 66 -13.87 -0.41 17.23
N SER A 67 -13.54 0.25 18.35
CA SER A 67 -12.94 -0.42 19.51
C SER A 67 -13.89 -1.46 20.10
N THR A 68 -15.10 -1.04 20.48
CA THR A 68 -16.15 -1.92 21.02
C THR A 68 -16.48 -3.06 20.06
N TRP A 69 -16.69 -2.75 18.78
CA TRP A 69 -17.01 -3.76 17.79
C TRP A 69 -15.89 -4.79 17.61
N ALA A 70 -14.63 -4.34 17.54
CA ALA A 70 -13.49 -5.24 17.35
C ALA A 70 -13.23 -6.13 18.57
N ASP A 71 -13.52 -5.66 19.79
CA ASP A 71 -13.42 -6.47 21.00
C ASP A 71 -14.46 -7.60 21.02
N GLU A 72 -15.66 -7.34 20.50
CA GLU A 72 -16.73 -8.34 20.41
C GLU A 72 -16.49 -9.37 19.28
N HIS A 73 -16.00 -8.92 18.11
CA HIS A 73 -15.96 -9.75 16.90
C HIS A 73 -14.58 -10.34 16.59
N ILE A 74 -13.51 -9.79 17.19
CA ILE A 74 -12.13 -10.23 16.97
C ILE A 74 -11.39 -10.35 18.32
N PRO A 75 -11.91 -11.14 19.28
CA PRO A 75 -11.38 -11.21 20.64
C PRO A 75 -9.96 -11.82 20.70
N ASP A 76 -9.60 -12.66 19.73
CA ASP A 76 -8.30 -13.31 19.67
C ASP A 76 -7.14 -12.34 19.39
N LEU A 77 -7.43 -11.14 18.88
CA LEU A 77 -6.42 -10.11 18.63
C LEU A 77 -6.55 -8.99 19.65
N SER A 78 -5.55 -8.83 20.51
CA SER A 78 -5.49 -7.69 21.43
C SER A 78 -5.58 -6.34 20.70
N GLU A 79 -6.07 -5.30 21.38
CA GLU A 79 -6.13 -3.95 20.81
C GLU A 79 -4.76 -3.48 20.29
N ARG A 80 -3.70 -3.74 21.06
CA ARG A 80 -2.33 -3.42 20.68
C ARG A 80 -1.91 -4.12 19.39
N THR A 81 -2.20 -5.42 19.26
CA THR A 81 -1.91 -6.21 18.06
C THR A 81 -2.63 -5.62 16.84
N ARG A 82 -3.92 -5.34 16.97
CA ARG A 82 -4.72 -4.72 15.89
C ARG A 82 -4.12 -3.38 15.46
N GLN A 83 -3.75 -2.52 16.40
CA GLN A 83 -3.13 -1.22 16.10
C GLN A 83 -1.76 -1.35 15.39
N ILE A 84 -0.95 -2.34 15.79
CA ILE A 84 0.34 -2.63 15.17
C ILE A 84 0.14 -3.08 13.72
N TRP A 85 -0.72 -4.07 13.50
CA TRP A 85 -1.02 -4.60 12.17
C TRP A 85 -1.59 -3.51 11.26
N MET A 86 -2.59 -2.75 11.73
CA MET A 86 -3.14 -1.63 10.97
C MET A 86 -2.09 -0.54 10.67
N THR A 87 -1.13 -0.31 11.56
CA THR A 87 -0.03 0.63 11.30
C THR A 87 0.84 0.18 10.14
N LEU A 88 1.15 -1.12 10.07
CA LEU A 88 1.91 -1.72 8.97
C LEU A 88 1.09 -1.74 7.68
N GLY A 89 -0.16 -2.16 7.74
CA GLY A 89 -1.08 -2.20 6.58
C GLY A 89 -1.34 -0.84 5.94
N LYS A 90 -1.19 0.26 6.71
CA LYS A 90 -1.32 1.63 6.21
C LYS A 90 -0.12 2.08 5.35
N CYS A 91 1.05 1.45 5.51
CA CYS A 91 2.24 1.79 4.73
C CYS A 91 2.20 1.05 3.39
N GLY A 92 2.08 1.79 2.29
CA GLY A 92 1.78 1.22 0.96
C GLY A 92 2.81 0.18 0.50
N ASP A 93 4.09 0.47 0.73
CA ASP A 93 5.25 -0.32 0.29
C ASP A 93 5.77 -1.32 1.35
N ALA A 94 5.18 -1.38 2.56
CA ALA A 94 5.74 -2.21 3.65
C ALA A 94 5.88 -3.70 3.29
N ARG A 95 5.04 -4.22 2.38
CA ARG A 95 5.08 -5.62 1.94
C ARG A 95 6.35 -5.94 1.15
N GLU A 96 6.82 -5.02 0.31
CA GLU A 96 8.07 -5.17 -0.45
C GLU A 96 9.27 -5.33 0.50
N PHE A 97 9.17 -4.73 1.68
CA PHE A 97 10.19 -4.76 2.72
C PHE A 97 9.87 -5.74 3.87
N ALA A 98 8.93 -6.68 3.69
CA ALA A 98 8.53 -7.61 4.74
C ALA A 98 9.70 -8.46 5.28
N HIS A 99 10.77 -8.62 4.49
CA HIS A 99 11.97 -9.36 4.88
C HIS A 99 12.77 -8.66 6.00
N LEU A 100 12.55 -7.36 6.24
CA LEU A 100 13.13 -6.61 7.37
C LEU A 100 12.57 -7.07 8.73
N GLY A 101 11.38 -7.67 8.73
CA GLY A 101 10.64 -8.07 9.92
C GLY A 101 9.78 -6.94 10.51
N GLU A 102 8.73 -7.35 11.22
CA GLU A 102 7.72 -6.47 11.83
C GLU A 102 8.32 -5.30 12.63
N ASP A 103 9.23 -5.59 13.56
CA ASP A 103 9.80 -4.60 14.48
C ASP A 103 10.55 -3.47 13.75
N ARG A 104 11.32 -3.82 12.71
CA ARG A 104 12.08 -2.82 11.95
C ARG A 104 11.15 -1.93 11.15
N LEU A 105 10.15 -2.51 10.48
CA LEU A 105 9.13 -1.75 9.75
C LEU A 105 8.39 -0.77 10.67
N LEU A 106 7.99 -1.22 11.86
CA LEU A 106 7.34 -0.34 12.84
C LEU A 106 8.23 0.81 13.30
N ARG A 107 9.52 0.55 13.54
CA ARG A 107 10.47 1.60 13.93
C ARG A 107 10.67 2.62 12.82
N ILE A 108 10.75 2.18 11.56
CA ILE A 108 10.82 3.06 10.39
C ILE A 108 9.57 3.94 10.30
N ILE A 109 8.38 3.34 10.32
CA ILE A 109 7.10 4.06 10.22
C ILE A 109 6.95 5.10 11.34
N ARG A 110 7.29 4.72 12.59
CA ARG A 110 7.25 5.65 13.74
C ARG A 110 8.22 6.81 13.58
N ARG A 111 9.40 6.56 12.99
CA ARG A 111 10.41 7.58 12.73
C ARG A 111 9.97 8.55 11.64
N GLN A 112 9.26 8.10 10.61
CA GLN A 112 8.78 8.96 9.52
C GLN A 112 7.55 9.80 9.91
N ARG A 113 6.66 9.30 10.79
CA ARG A 113 5.48 10.07 11.25
C ARG A 113 5.82 11.44 11.85
N SER A 114 7.03 11.64 12.36
CA SER A 114 7.45 12.94 12.89
C SER A 114 7.85 13.97 11.83
N THR A 115 8.00 13.56 10.57
CA THR A 115 8.65 14.38 9.53
C THR A 115 7.65 14.91 8.49
N ASN A 116 6.34 14.67 8.66
CA ASN A 116 5.29 14.98 7.67
C ASN A 116 5.51 14.39 6.27
N SER A 117 6.46 13.46 6.10
CA SER A 117 6.68 12.77 4.83
C SER A 117 5.62 11.69 4.63
N ARG A 118 5.30 11.42 3.36
CA ARG A 118 4.44 10.31 2.95
C ARG A 118 5.03 9.02 3.56
N LEU A 119 4.23 8.25 4.31
CA LEU A 119 4.69 7.02 4.95
C LEU A 119 5.11 6.01 3.88
N SER A 120 6.41 5.80 3.73
CA SER A 120 7.01 4.91 2.76
C SER A 120 8.35 4.41 3.29
N ILE A 121 8.51 3.10 3.39
CA ILE A 121 9.78 2.49 3.76
C ILE A 121 10.86 2.84 2.73
N GLY A 122 10.53 2.86 1.44
CA GLY A 122 11.44 3.27 0.36
C GLY A 122 12.01 4.67 0.58
N ALA A 123 11.15 5.65 0.91
CA ALA A 123 11.59 7.01 1.20
C ALA A 123 12.55 7.08 2.41
N PHE A 124 12.37 6.23 3.43
CA PHE A 124 13.32 6.15 4.55
C PHE A 124 14.69 5.61 4.10
N LEU A 125 14.71 4.60 3.23
CA LEU A 125 15.96 4.04 2.70
C LEU A 125 16.70 5.08 1.86
N GLU A 126 15.97 5.80 1.01
CA GLU A 126 16.51 6.89 0.17
C GLU A 126 17.11 8.03 1.03
N ASP A 127 16.38 8.50 2.04
CA ASP A 127 16.83 9.54 3.00
C ASP A 127 18.14 9.17 3.69
N HIS A 128 18.44 7.86 3.79
CA HIS A 128 19.62 7.31 4.42
C HIS A 128 20.67 6.78 3.43
N SER A 129 20.45 6.96 2.12
CA SER A 129 21.30 6.44 1.04
C SER A 129 21.55 4.94 1.17
N ILE A 130 20.51 4.20 1.54
CA ILE A 130 20.52 2.74 1.61
C ILE A 130 19.98 2.23 0.29
N GLU A 131 20.87 1.69 -0.54
CA GLU A 131 20.48 1.03 -1.78
C GLU A 131 19.75 -0.27 -1.47
N GLN A 132 18.69 -0.55 -2.22
CA GLN A 132 18.03 -1.84 -2.15
C GLN A 132 18.91 -2.86 -2.87
N PRO A 133 19.38 -3.93 -2.19
CA PRO A 133 20.10 -4.99 -2.88
C PRO A 133 19.15 -5.59 -3.92
N GLY A 134 19.58 -5.61 -5.18
CA GLY A 134 18.83 -6.23 -6.26
C GLY A 134 18.83 -7.75 -6.09
N GLY A 135 17.74 -8.30 -5.54
CA GLY A 135 17.56 -9.74 -5.36
C GLY A 135 18.14 -10.28 -4.04
N GLU A 136 17.32 -11.10 -3.36
CA GLU A 136 17.49 -11.67 -2.02
C GLU A 136 17.83 -10.70 -0.89
N ALA A 137 17.08 -10.80 0.21
CA ALA A 137 17.23 -9.95 1.39
C ALA A 137 18.62 -10.12 2.01
N SER A 138 19.58 -9.30 1.60
CA SER A 138 20.92 -9.34 2.19
C SER A 138 20.85 -9.01 3.67
N VAL A 139 21.53 -9.81 4.50
CA VAL A 139 21.81 -9.52 5.92
C VAL A 139 22.32 -8.08 6.09
N ASP A 140 23.02 -7.56 5.09
CA ASP A 140 23.55 -6.20 5.06
C ASP A 140 22.45 -5.14 5.14
N LEU A 141 21.30 -5.36 4.49
CA LEU A 141 20.21 -4.38 4.51
C LEU A 141 19.65 -4.21 5.93
N LYS A 142 19.47 -5.30 6.69
CA LYS A 142 19.00 -5.23 8.08
C LYS A 142 19.98 -4.44 8.96
N VAL A 143 21.28 -4.66 8.78
CA VAL A 143 22.34 -3.95 9.51
C VAL A 143 22.37 -2.47 9.15
N LEU A 144 22.24 -2.13 7.87
CA LEU A 144 22.18 -0.75 7.39
C LEU A 144 20.95 -0.01 7.94
N VAL A 145 19.78 -0.65 7.93
CA VAL A 145 18.54 -0.12 8.52
C VAL A 145 18.70 0.09 10.02
N ASP A 146 19.25 -0.88 10.76
CA ASP A 146 19.45 -0.74 12.21
C ASP A 146 20.44 0.39 12.54
N ARG A 147 21.50 0.55 11.73
CA ARG A 147 22.43 1.68 11.84
C ARG A 147 21.73 3.01 11.58
N ALA A 148 20.91 3.11 10.53
CA ALA A 148 20.15 4.32 10.23
C ALA A 148 19.13 4.67 11.33
N LEU A 149 18.43 3.66 11.87
CA LEU A 149 17.48 3.83 12.96
C LEU A 149 18.12 4.32 14.27
N ARG A 150 19.41 4.03 14.51
CA ARG A 150 20.17 4.52 15.69
C ARG A 150 20.69 5.95 15.53
N ARG A 151 20.89 6.43 14.29
CA ARG A 151 21.39 7.80 14.07
C ARG A 151 20.32 8.82 14.51
N PRO A 152 20.68 9.91 15.22
CA PRO A 152 19.75 10.98 15.53
C PRO A 152 19.18 11.60 14.25
N ARG A 153 17.97 12.16 14.34
CA ARG A 153 17.29 12.81 13.20
C ARG A 153 18.19 13.94 12.67
N GLY A 154 18.37 14.03 11.35
CA GLY A 154 19.08 15.16 10.70
C GLY A 154 20.61 15.03 10.56
N ALA A 155 21.22 13.92 10.99
CA ALA A 155 22.66 13.70 10.78
C ALA A 155 23.03 13.39 9.31
N GLY A 156 22.04 13.01 8.48
CA GLY A 156 22.20 12.95 7.03
C GLY A 156 22.06 14.37 6.48
N ARG A 157 23.13 14.90 5.89
CA ARG A 157 23.12 16.19 5.18
C ARG A 157 21.86 16.26 4.33
N ARG A 158 21.03 17.29 4.55
CA ARG A 158 20.13 17.80 3.51
C ARG A 158 21.03 18.26 2.35
N ARG A 159 21.55 17.33 1.52
CA ARG A 159 21.81 17.69 0.12
C ARG A 159 20.48 18.23 -0.33
N GLY A 160 20.45 19.48 -0.80
CA GLY A 160 19.22 20.10 -1.25
C GLY A 160 18.56 19.14 -2.23
N VAL A 161 17.57 18.39 -1.75
CA VAL A 161 16.67 17.63 -2.58
C VAL A 161 16.02 18.75 -3.36
N GLN A 162 16.43 18.92 -4.61
CA GLN A 162 15.71 19.71 -5.58
C GLN A 162 14.27 19.22 -5.42
N ALA A 163 13.39 20.09 -4.91
CA ALA A 163 12.01 19.72 -4.69
C ALA A 163 11.55 19.06 -5.98
N SER A 164 11.14 17.79 -5.92
CA SER A 164 10.60 17.13 -7.11
C SER A 164 9.59 18.11 -7.70
N PRO A 165 9.71 18.43 -9.01
CA PRO A 165 8.81 19.39 -9.62
C PRO A 165 7.38 18.97 -9.26
N PRO A 166 6.51 19.92 -8.92
CA PRO A 166 5.13 19.60 -8.59
C PRO A 166 4.58 18.69 -9.71
N PRO A 167 3.80 17.65 -9.36
CA PRO A 167 3.26 16.77 -10.38
C PRO A 167 2.55 17.63 -11.44
N PRO A 168 2.72 17.31 -12.73
CA PRO A 168 2.10 18.09 -13.79
C PRO A 168 0.59 18.21 -13.52
N PRO A 169 -0.02 19.38 -13.75
CA PRO A 169 -1.46 19.54 -13.61
C PRO A 169 -2.18 18.46 -14.42
N PHE A 170 -3.36 18.04 -13.95
CA PHE A 170 -4.11 16.93 -14.53
C PHE A 170 -4.28 17.03 -16.06
N ASN A 171 -4.45 18.25 -16.59
CA ASN A 171 -4.56 18.50 -18.03
C ASN A 171 -3.29 18.16 -18.82
N GLU A 172 -2.10 18.34 -18.23
CA GLU A 172 -0.82 17.97 -18.85
C GLU A 172 -0.62 16.45 -18.84
N LEU A 173 -1.02 15.76 -17.77
CA LEU A 173 -1.03 14.29 -17.72
C LEU A 173 -1.97 13.73 -18.79
N LEU A 174 -3.17 14.30 -18.91
CA LEU A 174 -4.15 13.90 -19.91
C LEU A 174 -3.63 14.12 -21.34
N ALA A 175 -2.99 15.26 -21.60
CA ALA A 175 -2.38 15.55 -22.90
C ALA A 175 -1.22 14.60 -23.22
N SER A 176 -0.37 14.29 -22.24
CA SER A 176 0.74 13.33 -22.40
C SER A 176 0.23 11.93 -22.75
N LEU A 177 -0.81 11.45 -22.05
CA LEU A 177 -1.43 10.16 -22.33
C LEU A 177 -2.09 10.11 -23.71
N GLN A 178 -2.78 11.18 -24.11
CA GLN A 178 -3.38 11.29 -25.45
C GLN A 178 -2.33 11.27 -26.55
N ASN A 179 -1.17 11.91 -26.33
CA ASN A 179 -0.07 11.90 -27.28
C ASN A 179 0.59 10.52 -27.38
N GLN A 180 0.83 9.84 -26.25
CA GLN A 180 1.33 8.46 -26.26
C GLN A 180 0.36 7.50 -26.96
N ALA A 181 -0.95 7.63 -26.71
CA ALA A 181 -1.96 6.81 -27.38
C ALA A 181 -1.97 7.05 -28.90
N ARG A 182 -1.86 8.32 -29.35
CA ARG A 182 -1.77 8.65 -30.78
C ARG A 182 -0.49 8.11 -31.42
N GLU A 183 0.63 8.18 -30.71
CA GLU A 183 1.91 7.68 -31.17
C GLU A 183 1.86 6.15 -31.36
N LEU A 184 1.28 5.43 -30.40
CA LEU A 184 1.05 3.98 -30.50
C LEU A 184 0.11 3.60 -31.67
N ILE A 185 -0.96 4.37 -31.89
CA ILE A 185 -1.87 4.16 -33.04
C ILE A 185 -1.14 4.41 -34.38
N SER A 186 -0.21 5.36 -34.42
CA SER A 186 0.53 5.72 -35.63
C SER A 186 1.59 4.70 -36.06
N GLN A 187 1.99 3.78 -35.16
CA GLN A 187 2.98 2.73 -35.43
C GLN A 187 2.43 1.55 -36.24
N GLY A 188 1.14 1.55 -36.58
CA GLY A 188 0.52 0.54 -37.44
C GLY A 188 0.31 -0.83 -36.77
N PRO A 189 -0.26 -1.80 -37.49
CA PRO A 189 -0.68 -3.09 -36.94
C PRO A 189 0.48 -3.94 -36.37
N ASP A 190 1.71 -3.72 -36.82
CA ASP A 190 2.90 -4.41 -36.30
C ASP A 190 3.35 -3.88 -34.93
N GLY A 191 3.06 -2.61 -34.58
CA GLY A 191 3.29 -2.06 -33.24
C GLY A 191 2.17 -2.39 -32.23
N LEU A 192 0.95 -2.61 -32.72
CA LEU A 192 -0.23 -2.96 -31.91
C LEU A 192 -0.23 -4.42 -31.43
N ALA A 193 0.56 -5.31 -32.05
CA ALA A 193 0.68 -6.71 -31.62
C ALA A 193 1.38 -6.87 -30.26
N GLN A 194 2.06 -5.82 -29.77
CA GLN A 194 2.84 -5.84 -28.54
C GLN A 194 2.16 -5.13 -27.36
N VAL A 195 1.13 -4.33 -27.63
CA VAL A 195 0.31 -3.69 -26.59
C VAL A 195 -0.94 -4.53 -26.39
N ASP A 196 -1.00 -5.19 -25.24
CA ASP A 196 -2.11 -6.04 -24.84
C ASP A 196 -3.45 -5.33 -25.05
N ARG A 197 -4.36 -5.97 -25.79
CA ARG A 197 -5.69 -5.43 -26.12
C ARG A 197 -6.47 -5.08 -24.86
N GLU A 198 -6.18 -5.79 -23.77
CA GLU A 198 -6.71 -5.53 -22.43
C GLU A 198 -6.21 -4.20 -21.86
N ALA A 199 -4.94 -3.86 -22.07
CA ALA A 199 -4.36 -2.60 -21.59
C ALA A 199 -4.96 -1.38 -22.31
N LEU A 200 -5.19 -1.49 -23.63
CA LEU A 200 -5.88 -0.45 -24.39
C LEU A 200 -7.34 -0.26 -23.93
N THR A 201 -8.06 -1.36 -23.72
CA THR A 201 -9.46 -1.32 -23.26
C THR A 201 -9.57 -0.71 -21.85
N ALA A 202 -8.63 -1.04 -20.96
CA ALA A 202 -8.57 -0.47 -19.62
C ALA A 202 -8.28 1.04 -19.64
N LEU A 203 -7.41 1.49 -20.55
CA LEU A 203 -7.04 2.90 -20.69
C LEU A 203 -8.19 3.72 -21.29
N GLU A 204 -8.91 3.16 -22.26
CA GLU A 204 -10.13 3.78 -22.84
C GLU A 204 -11.25 3.91 -21.81
N THR A 205 -11.47 2.87 -20.99
CA THR A 205 -12.47 2.88 -19.92
C THR A 205 -12.14 3.94 -18.87
N THR A 206 -10.87 4.02 -18.45
CA THR A 206 -10.40 5.02 -17.48
C THR A 206 -10.55 6.44 -18.03
N LEU A 207 -10.27 6.66 -19.32
CA LEU A 207 -10.46 7.96 -19.97
C LEU A 207 -11.94 8.35 -20.08
N ALA A 208 -12.84 7.40 -20.31
CA ALA A 208 -14.28 7.67 -20.35
C ALA A 208 -14.83 8.09 -18.98
N GLU A 209 -14.42 7.40 -17.92
CA GLU A 209 -14.81 7.73 -16.54
C GLU A 209 -14.29 9.11 -16.10
N LEU A 210 -13.05 9.45 -16.46
CA LEU A 210 -12.48 10.77 -16.16
C LEU A 210 -13.22 11.90 -16.90
N ARG A 211 -13.65 11.67 -18.15
CA ARG A 211 -14.45 12.65 -18.92
C ARG A 211 -15.83 12.88 -18.31
N ALA A 212 -16.46 11.83 -17.81
CA ALA A 212 -17.76 11.93 -17.14
C ALA A 212 -17.69 12.78 -15.87
N ASN A 213 -16.63 12.63 -15.08
CA ASN A 213 -16.46 13.35 -13.81
C ASN A 213 -16.07 14.83 -13.96
N ILE A 214 -15.53 15.24 -15.12
CA ILE A 214 -15.18 16.65 -15.40
C ILE A 214 -16.38 17.43 -15.96
N SER A 215 -17.41 16.74 -16.44
CA SER A 215 -18.60 17.35 -17.07
C SER A 215 -19.76 17.62 -16.08
N THR A 216 -19.50 17.47 -14.78
CA THR A 216 -20.42 17.66 -13.64
C THR A 216 -19.80 18.62 -12.64
#